data_AF-A0A524MI50-F1
#
_entry.id   AF-A0A524MI50-F1
#
_cell.length_a   1.000
_cell.length_b   1.000
_cell.length_c   1.000
_cell.angle_alpha   90.00
_cell.angle_beta   90.00
_cell.angle_gamma   90.00
#
_symmetry.space_group_name_H-M   'P 1'
#
loop_
_entity.id
_entity.type
_entity.pdbx_description
1 polymer ?
#
loop_
_entity_poly.entity_id
_entity_poly.type
_entity_poly.pdbx_seq_one_letter_code
_entity_poly.pdbx_strand_id
1 'polypeptide(L)'
;MSRAEKCTWLGLNDDGKDMCRLRGQKLPTAEVSSKCKKTDLATICADAYSSLSRGVEAIEKNSTDAFPWLIESATQFENLGETDNAIMAYVKSIYFANKNDLAEKAYDFFRAARTAYENGLVKNDPSLKDPAIRDNLAKAGNAIIDRMRKISEKANLTDMQTELKAAVLGGVSLKKSEETDFRAPRDLIISHGRSLYEKKGEEYKDGAKSYIKSGMIKNAVILSCMGALSDLMLGKPKEGMAYLAEVASTNGNSQVFNEHPCFEWTKLVFKALISRDENLMITVNKRFLEIPWSFKDDREFARRCMESVERRITA
;
A
#
# COMPACT_ATOMS: atom_id res chain seq x y z
N MET A 1 -8.27 -45.28 -0.56
CA MET A 1 -6.96 -44.59 -0.48
C MET A 1 -6.56 -44.44 0.99
N SER A 2 -5.26 -44.44 1.32
CA SER A 2 -4.77 -44.46 2.71
C SER A 2 -4.71 -43.06 3.35
N ARG A 3 -4.52 -43.01 4.68
CA ARG A 3 -4.52 -41.77 5.51
C ARG A 3 -3.30 -40.85 5.32
N ALA A 4 -2.33 -41.21 4.48
CA ALA A 4 -0.93 -40.75 4.58
C ALA A 4 -0.51 -39.57 3.68
N GLU A 5 -1.47 -38.84 3.08
CA GLU A 5 -1.20 -37.70 2.20
C GLU A 5 -2.13 -36.53 2.57
N LYS A 6 -1.83 -35.85 3.68
CA LYS A 6 -2.45 -34.57 4.07
C LYS A 6 -1.43 -33.44 3.93
N CYS A 7 -1.84 -32.28 3.43
CA CYS A 7 -1.04 -31.06 3.51
C CYS A 7 -0.66 -30.80 4.97
N THR A 8 0.62 -30.89 5.31
CA THR A 8 1.06 -30.81 6.71
C THR A 8 0.91 -29.41 7.30
N TRP A 9 0.83 -28.39 6.44
CA TRP A 9 0.49 -27.02 6.78
C TRP A 9 -1.02 -26.75 6.91
N LEU A 10 -1.91 -27.64 6.44
CA LEU A 10 -3.35 -27.55 6.72
C LEU A 10 -3.70 -28.48 7.88
N GLY A 11 -3.84 -27.89 9.08
CA GLY A 11 -4.21 -28.61 10.30
C GLY A 11 -5.72 -28.69 10.52
N LEU A 12 -6.10 -29.32 11.63
CA LEU A 12 -7.37 -29.02 12.31
C LEU A 12 -7.07 -28.32 13.64
N ASN A 13 -7.98 -27.44 14.08
CA ASN A 13 -8.00 -26.93 15.46
C ASN A 13 -8.80 -27.88 16.38
N ASP A 14 -8.91 -27.53 17.66
CA ASP A 14 -9.59 -28.37 18.68
C ASP A 14 -11.11 -28.54 18.43
N ASP A 15 -11.74 -27.57 17.74
CA ASP A 15 -13.14 -27.67 17.29
C ASP A 15 -13.31 -28.53 16.00
N GLY A 16 -12.21 -29.05 15.44
CA GLY A 16 -12.22 -29.81 14.19
C GLY A 16 -12.35 -28.98 12.90
N LYS A 17 -12.15 -27.66 12.97
CA LYS A 17 -12.12 -26.74 11.80
C LYS A 17 -10.73 -26.76 11.15
N ASP A 18 -10.66 -26.60 9.83
CA ASP A 18 -9.37 -26.45 9.12
C ASP A 18 -8.60 -25.22 9.64
N MET A 19 -7.27 -25.32 9.78
CA MET A 19 -6.39 -24.23 10.25
C MET A 19 -5.05 -24.24 9.50
N CYS A 20 -4.22 -23.20 9.67
CA CYS A 20 -2.98 -22.98 8.92
C CYS A 20 -1.71 -22.90 9.78
N ARG A 21 -0.91 -23.96 9.65
CA ARG A 21 0.31 -24.19 10.41
C ARG A 21 1.52 -23.92 9.52
N LEU A 22 2.37 -22.95 9.86
CA LEU A 22 3.84 -23.03 9.74
C LEU A 22 4.54 -21.79 10.33
N ARG A 23 4.60 -21.70 11.66
CA ARG A 23 5.27 -20.59 12.37
C ARG A 23 6.80 -20.70 12.28
N GLY A 24 7.39 -20.06 11.26
CA GLY A 24 8.82 -19.69 11.24
C GLY A 24 9.70 -20.22 10.10
N GLN A 25 9.15 -20.56 8.92
CA GLN A 25 9.90 -21.22 7.85
C GLN A 25 10.00 -20.44 6.53
N LYS A 26 11.11 -20.66 5.82
CA LYS A 26 11.31 -20.28 4.41
C LYS A 26 11.01 -21.49 3.53
N LEU A 27 10.40 -21.26 2.37
CA LEU A 27 9.99 -22.30 1.44
C LEU A 27 10.54 -22.00 0.04
N PRO A 28 11.29 -22.96 -0.55
CA PRO A 28 11.48 -23.12 -2.00
C PRO A 28 11.05 -24.56 -2.43
N THR A 29 11.07 -25.00 -3.69
CA THR A 29 11.50 -24.34 -4.95
C THR A 29 10.61 -24.56 -6.19
N ALA A 30 9.90 -25.67 -6.47
CA ALA A 30 9.47 -26.84 -5.69
C ALA A 30 8.56 -26.51 -4.48
N GLU A 31 8.08 -25.27 -4.42
CA GLU A 31 7.53 -24.64 -3.24
C GLU A 31 6.02 -24.87 -3.19
N VAL A 32 5.57 -25.77 -2.32
CA VAL A 32 4.15 -26.14 -2.25
C VAL A 32 3.59 -26.52 -3.64
N SER A 33 4.43 -27.04 -4.55
CA SER A 33 3.99 -27.49 -5.91
C SER A 33 2.91 -28.59 -5.84
N SER A 34 2.78 -29.17 -4.65
CA SER A 34 1.71 -30.00 -4.13
C SER A 34 0.86 -29.23 -3.10
N LYS A 35 0.19 -28.11 -3.47
CA LYS A 35 -0.77 -27.42 -2.56
C LYS A 35 -1.94 -28.33 -2.13
N CYS A 36 -2.16 -29.43 -2.86
CA CYS A 36 -2.79 -30.70 -2.47
C CYS A 36 -4.20 -30.77 -1.84
N LYS A 37 -5.05 -31.54 -2.54
CA LYS A 37 -6.33 -32.16 -2.13
C LYS A 37 -7.48 -31.24 -1.72
N LYS A 38 -7.22 -30.14 -1.00
CA LYS A 38 -8.09 -28.95 -0.97
C LYS A 38 -7.26 -27.81 -1.54
N THR A 39 -7.20 -27.72 -2.87
CA THR A 39 -6.37 -26.74 -3.61
C THR A 39 -6.51 -25.34 -3.06
N ASP A 40 -7.74 -24.92 -2.78
CA ASP A 40 -8.06 -23.51 -2.59
C ASP A 40 -7.64 -23.03 -1.19
N LEU A 41 -8.08 -23.73 -0.14
CA LEU A 41 -7.69 -23.42 1.25
C LEU A 41 -6.19 -23.53 1.47
N ALA A 42 -5.54 -24.58 0.95
CA ALA A 42 -4.10 -24.75 1.09
C ALA A 42 -3.28 -23.79 0.20
N THR A 43 -3.90 -23.20 -0.83
CA THR A 43 -3.35 -22.05 -1.56
C THR A 43 -3.29 -20.82 -0.67
N ILE A 44 -4.44 -20.40 -0.13
CA ILE A 44 -4.55 -19.28 0.82
C ILE A 44 -3.60 -19.48 2.01
N CYS A 45 -3.47 -20.71 2.51
CA CYS A 45 -2.58 -21.09 3.61
C CYS A 45 -1.10 -20.80 3.33
N ALA A 46 -0.59 -21.25 2.19
CA ALA A 46 0.80 -21.03 1.79
C ALA A 46 1.06 -19.56 1.50
N ASP A 47 0.10 -18.88 0.87
CA ASP A 47 0.23 -17.48 0.49
C ASP A 47 0.21 -16.57 1.73
N ALA A 48 -0.61 -16.88 2.76
CA ALA A 48 -0.64 -16.18 4.05
C ALA A 48 0.73 -16.13 4.73
N TYR A 49 1.44 -17.26 4.76
CA TYR A 49 2.78 -17.36 5.35
C TYR A 49 3.90 -16.83 4.43
N SER A 50 3.77 -16.96 3.10
CA SER A 50 4.71 -16.36 2.15
C SER A 50 4.67 -14.83 2.22
N SER A 51 3.46 -14.26 2.28
CA SER A 51 3.20 -12.84 2.52
C SER A 51 3.70 -12.41 3.90
N LEU A 52 3.46 -13.19 4.97
CA LEU A 52 4.02 -12.89 6.31
C LEU A 52 5.55 -12.84 6.29
N SER A 53 6.20 -13.79 5.61
CA SER A 53 7.66 -13.86 5.49
C SER A 53 8.23 -12.65 4.74
N ARG A 54 7.63 -12.28 3.60
CA ARG A 54 8.01 -11.06 2.85
C ARG A 54 7.79 -9.78 3.65
N GLY A 55 6.70 -9.71 4.42
CA GLY A 55 6.42 -8.62 5.34
C GLY A 55 7.48 -8.48 6.43
N VAL A 56 7.91 -9.59 7.03
CA VAL A 56 8.99 -9.61 8.04
C VAL A 56 10.34 -9.25 7.42
N GLU A 57 10.71 -9.82 6.27
CA GLU A 57 11.96 -9.43 5.58
C GLU A 57 11.97 -7.94 5.18
N ALA A 58 10.81 -7.36 4.83
CA ALA A 58 10.70 -5.93 4.54
C ALA A 58 10.79 -5.07 5.82
N ILE A 59 10.27 -5.54 6.97
CA ILE A 59 10.51 -4.90 8.28
C ILE A 59 12.00 -4.91 8.64
N GLU A 60 12.70 -6.03 8.42
CA GLU A 60 14.13 -6.17 8.68
C GLU A 60 14.97 -5.27 7.77
N LYS A 61 14.59 -5.15 6.50
CA LYS A 61 15.15 -4.19 5.52
C LYS A 61 14.67 -2.75 5.74
N ASN A 62 13.80 -2.53 6.72
CA ASN A 62 13.17 -1.26 7.10
C ASN A 62 12.45 -0.53 5.93
N SER A 63 11.82 -1.27 5.02
CA SER A 63 10.99 -0.74 3.93
C SER A 63 9.50 -0.73 4.26
N THR A 64 8.79 0.32 3.81
CA THR A 64 7.32 0.40 3.83
C THR A 64 6.62 -0.62 2.93
N ASP A 65 7.35 -1.34 2.06
CA ASP A 65 6.83 -2.49 1.31
C ASP A 65 6.33 -3.63 2.21
N ALA A 66 6.71 -3.63 3.50
CA ALA A 66 6.15 -4.52 4.50
C ALA A 66 4.61 -4.41 4.60
N PHE A 67 4.06 -3.21 4.37
CA PHE A 67 2.65 -2.95 4.61
C PHE A 67 1.70 -3.74 3.67
N PRO A 68 1.85 -3.72 2.33
CA PRO A 68 1.10 -4.62 1.45
C PRO A 68 1.17 -6.10 1.85
N TRP A 69 2.37 -6.62 2.11
CA TRP A 69 2.57 -8.03 2.44
C TRP A 69 1.90 -8.43 3.76
N LEU A 70 1.90 -7.55 4.77
CA LEU A 70 1.24 -7.82 6.05
C LEU A 70 -0.29 -7.67 5.98
N ILE A 71 -0.82 -6.79 5.12
CA ILE A 71 -2.26 -6.73 4.82
C ILE A 71 -2.72 -7.99 4.07
N GLU A 72 -1.99 -8.39 3.03
CA GLU A 72 -2.29 -9.59 2.24
C GLU A 72 -2.27 -10.84 3.12
N SER A 73 -1.22 -10.99 3.95
CA SER A 73 -1.10 -12.04 4.96
C SER A 73 -2.28 -12.06 5.92
N ALA A 74 -2.64 -10.92 6.53
CA ALA A 74 -3.75 -10.84 7.47
C ALA A 74 -5.09 -11.21 6.80
N THR A 75 -5.35 -10.69 5.60
CA THR A 75 -6.56 -11.00 4.82
C THR A 75 -6.67 -12.49 4.51
N GLN A 76 -5.54 -13.12 4.16
CA GLN A 76 -5.49 -14.56 3.90
C GLN A 76 -5.74 -15.38 5.19
N PHE A 77 -5.20 -14.96 6.34
CA PHE A 77 -5.54 -15.57 7.65
C PHE A 77 -7.00 -15.37 8.07
N GLU A 78 -7.61 -14.21 7.84
CA GLU A 78 -9.04 -13.96 8.12
C GLU A 78 -9.95 -14.89 7.29
N ASN A 79 -9.61 -15.12 6.02
CA ASN A 79 -10.31 -16.07 5.14
C ASN A 79 -10.19 -17.54 5.58
N LEU A 80 -9.16 -17.87 6.36
CA LEU A 80 -8.93 -19.20 6.94
C LEU A 80 -9.55 -19.35 8.34
N GLY A 81 -10.05 -18.27 8.94
CA GLY A 81 -10.52 -18.27 10.32
C GLY A 81 -9.39 -18.28 11.36
N GLU A 82 -8.17 -17.89 10.99
CA GLU A 82 -7.05 -17.72 11.93
C GLU A 82 -6.95 -16.27 12.43
N THR A 83 -7.94 -15.88 13.24
CA THR A 83 -8.08 -14.49 13.71
C THR A 83 -6.87 -14.05 14.53
N ASP A 84 -6.20 -14.95 15.27
CA ASP A 84 -4.96 -14.63 15.99
C ASP A 84 -3.79 -14.27 15.05
N ASN A 85 -3.53 -15.07 14.01
CA ASN A 85 -2.49 -14.80 13.03
C ASN A 85 -2.78 -13.52 12.24
N ALA A 86 -4.04 -13.24 11.90
CA ALA A 86 -4.46 -11.99 11.27
C ALA A 86 -4.18 -10.75 12.15
N ILE A 87 -4.62 -10.79 13.42
CA ILE A 87 -4.34 -9.71 14.39
C ILE A 87 -2.83 -9.53 14.57
N MET A 88 -2.07 -10.62 14.70
CA MET A 88 -0.62 -10.54 14.90
C MET A 88 0.15 -10.04 13.66
N ALA A 89 -0.38 -10.23 12.45
CA ALA A 89 0.13 -9.60 11.23
C ALA A 89 -0.12 -8.07 11.25
N TYR A 90 -1.32 -7.61 11.59
CA TYR A 90 -1.58 -6.17 11.76
C TYR A 90 -0.77 -5.57 12.91
N VAL A 91 -0.60 -6.26 14.04
CA VAL A 91 0.21 -5.80 15.19
C VAL A 91 1.68 -5.60 14.80
N LYS A 92 2.25 -6.44 13.93
CA LYS A 92 3.57 -6.19 13.31
C LYS A 92 3.58 -4.89 12.51
N SER A 93 2.55 -4.63 11.70
CA SER A 93 2.40 -3.38 10.95
C SER A 93 2.27 -2.15 11.86
N ILE A 94 1.53 -2.24 12.98
CA ILE A 94 1.40 -1.15 13.96
C ILE A 94 2.75 -0.81 14.58
N TYR A 95 3.50 -1.80 15.07
CA TYR A 95 4.82 -1.57 15.66
C TYR A 95 5.82 -1.04 14.63
N PHE A 96 5.79 -1.53 13.39
CA PHE A 96 6.66 -1.02 12.33
C PHE A 96 6.29 0.42 11.90
N ALA A 97 5.01 0.76 11.82
CA ALA A 97 4.56 2.12 11.55
C ALA A 97 4.97 3.08 12.69
N ASN A 98 4.74 2.70 13.95
CA ASN A 98 5.14 3.49 15.13
C ASN A 98 6.66 3.68 15.26
N LYS A 99 7.47 2.69 14.85
CA LYS A 99 8.95 2.77 14.81
C LYS A 99 9.45 3.80 13.79
N ASN A 100 8.74 3.97 12.69
CA ASN A 100 9.11 4.86 11.58
C ASN A 100 8.24 6.13 11.52
N ASP A 101 7.68 6.53 12.67
CA ASP A 101 6.92 7.77 12.89
C ASP A 101 5.62 7.91 12.08
N LEU A 102 5.14 6.85 11.43
CA LEU A 102 3.92 6.79 10.63
C LEU A 102 2.66 6.56 11.49
N ALA A 103 2.40 7.44 12.46
CA ALA A 103 1.37 7.23 13.49
C ALA A 103 -0.07 7.09 12.92
N GLU A 104 -0.42 7.85 11.87
CA GLU A 104 -1.70 7.69 11.16
C GLU A 104 -1.83 6.30 10.53
N LYS A 105 -0.75 5.81 9.91
CA LYS A 105 -0.68 4.47 9.33
C LYS A 105 -0.80 3.38 10.40
N ALA A 106 -0.21 3.61 11.57
CA ALA A 106 -0.35 2.73 12.73
C ALA A 106 -1.81 2.67 13.21
N TYR A 107 -2.54 3.80 13.17
CA TYR A 107 -3.97 3.86 13.50
C TYR A 107 -4.85 3.11 12.48
N ASP A 108 -4.57 3.21 11.17
CA ASP A 108 -5.24 2.40 10.13
C ASP A 108 -5.14 0.90 10.46
N PHE A 109 -3.94 0.41 10.76
CA PHE A 109 -3.71 -0.99 11.11
C PHE A 109 -4.34 -1.38 12.45
N PHE A 110 -4.38 -0.47 13.43
CA PHE A 110 -5.08 -0.71 14.70
C PHE A 110 -6.60 -0.83 14.50
N ARG A 111 -7.19 -0.02 13.62
CA ARG A 111 -8.61 -0.15 13.24
C ARG A 111 -8.88 -1.50 12.58
N ALA A 112 -8.04 -1.93 11.63
CA ALA A 112 -8.17 -3.24 10.98
C ALA A 112 -8.03 -4.41 11.99
N ALA A 113 -6.99 -4.39 12.83
CA ALA A 113 -6.77 -5.39 13.87
C ALA A 113 -7.93 -5.47 14.87
N ARG A 114 -8.49 -4.31 15.26
CA ARG A 114 -9.68 -4.24 16.13
C ARG A 114 -10.90 -4.85 15.44
N THR A 115 -11.15 -4.54 14.17
CA THR A 115 -12.28 -5.12 13.42
C THR A 115 -12.14 -6.64 13.27
N ALA A 116 -10.94 -7.17 13.02
CA ALA A 116 -10.69 -8.61 13.03
C ALA A 116 -10.98 -9.24 14.41
N TYR A 117 -10.52 -8.62 15.49
CA TYR A 117 -10.80 -9.06 16.87
C TYR A 117 -12.29 -9.06 17.22
N GLU A 118 -13.01 -7.97 16.93
CA GLU A 118 -14.44 -7.85 17.18
C GLU A 118 -15.24 -8.87 16.35
N ASN A 119 -14.88 -9.09 15.08
CA ASN A 119 -15.48 -10.12 14.23
C ASN A 119 -15.22 -11.55 14.77
N GLY A 120 -14.02 -11.82 15.29
CA GLY A 120 -13.69 -13.11 15.89
C GLY A 120 -14.47 -13.38 17.19
N LEU A 121 -14.68 -12.34 18.02
CA LEU A 121 -15.51 -12.45 19.23
C LEU A 121 -16.97 -12.78 18.87
N VAL A 122 -17.56 -12.12 17.87
CA VAL A 122 -18.91 -12.42 17.37
C VAL A 122 -19.00 -13.86 16.83
N LYS A 123 -17.94 -14.37 16.21
CA LYS A 123 -17.83 -15.76 15.72
C LYS A 123 -17.52 -16.79 16.82
N ASN A 124 -17.33 -16.37 18.08
CA ASN A 124 -16.85 -17.20 19.20
C ASN A 124 -15.55 -17.96 18.87
N ASP A 125 -14.61 -17.27 18.21
CA ASP A 125 -13.32 -17.84 17.80
C ASP A 125 -12.49 -18.31 19.03
N PRO A 126 -12.09 -19.59 19.11
CA PRO A 126 -11.35 -20.11 20.25
C PRO A 126 -9.95 -19.50 20.40
N SER A 127 -9.34 -18.99 19.32
CA SER A 127 -8.02 -18.37 19.37
C SER A 127 -8.01 -17.06 20.19
N LEU A 128 -9.15 -16.38 20.28
CA LEU A 128 -9.30 -15.14 21.07
C LEU A 128 -9.52 -15.39 22.57
N LYS A 129 -9.55 -16.67 23.00
CA LYS A 129 -9.51 -17.03 24.43
C LYS A 129 -8.12 -16.84 25.04
N ASP A 130 -7.06 -16.75 24.22
CA ASP A 130 -5.72 -16.37 24.68
C ASP A 130 -5.68 -14.86 24.99
N PRO A 131 -5.46 -14.45 26.27
CA PRO A 131 -5.35 -13.04 26.62
C PRO A 131 -4.15 -12.36 25.94
N ALA A 132 -3.12 -13.10 25.52
CA ALA A 132 -1.95 -12.51 24.86
C ALA A 132 -2.30 -11.80 23.55
N ILE A 133 -3.32 -12.25 22.80
CA ILE A 133 -3.76 -11.60 21.56
C ILE A 133 -4.37 -10.23 21.87
N ARG A 134 -5.30 -10.17 22.82
CA ARG A 134 -5.91 -8.92 23.32
C ARG A 134 -4.85 -7.98 23.89
N ASP A 135 -3.94 -8.50 24.70
CA ASP A 135 -2.95 -7.70 25.41
C ASP A 135 -1.86 -7.18 24.46
N ASN A 136 -1.51 -7.93 23.40
CA ASN A 136 -0.64 -7.43 22.33
C ASN A 136 -1.30 -6.34 21.50
N LEU A 137 -2.60 -6.47 21.19
CA LEU A 137 -3.37 -5.43 20.50
C LEU A 137 -3.50 -4.16 21.36
N ALA A 138 -3.76 -4.30 22.67
CA ALA A 138 -3.83 -3.18 23.61
C ALA A 138 -2.48 -2.47 23.76
N LYS A 139 -1.36 -3.21 23.86
CA LYS A 139 0.00 -2.64 23.87
C LYS A 139 0.30 -1.90 22.56
N ALA A 140 -0.09 -2.45 21.42
CA ALA A 140 0.10 -1.82 20.11
C ALA A 140 -0.70 -0.51 19.99
N GLY A 141 -1.94 -0.47 20.48
CA GLY A 141 -2.77 0.75 20.56
C GLY A 141 -2.17 1.81 21.48
N ASN A 142 -1.76 1.44 22.69
CA ASN A 142 -1.11 2.35 23.64
C ASN A 142 0.18 2.96 23.07
N ALA A 143 0.96 2.19 22.31
CA ALA A 143 2.16 2.68 21.63
C ALA A 143 1.86 3.78 20.60
N ILE A 144 0.68 3.78 19.94
CA ILE A 144 0.24 4.88 19.07
C ILE A 144 -0.06 6.13 19.90
N ILE A 145 -0.77 5.97 21.03
CA ILE A 145 -1.15 7.09 21.92
C ILE A 145 0.11 7.77 22.48
N ASP A 146 1.08 7.00 22.98
CA ASP A 146 2.35 7.54 23.46
C ASP A 146 3.21 8.17 22.36
N ARG A 147 3.12 7.66 21.13
CA ARG A 147 3.80 8.24 19.96
C ARG A 147 3.18 9.59 19.56
N MET A 148 1.86 9.68 19.53
CA MET A 148 1.12 10.91 19.24
C MET A 148 1.33 11.98 20.32
N ARG A 149 1.33 11.60 21.61
CA ARG A 149 1.69 12.49 22.71
C ARG A 149 3.08 13.10 22.51
N LYS A 150 4.09 12.27 22.22
CA LYS A 150 5.48 12.71 21.96
C LYS A 150 5.64 13.56 20.69
N ILE A 151 4.73 13.45 19.72
CA ILE A 151 4.69 14.33 18.54
C ILE A 151 4.11 15.70 18.93
N SER A 152 3.00 15.74 19.66
CA SER A 152 2.39 16.98 20.15
C SER A 152 3.30 17.77 21.10
N GLU A 153 4.00 17.08 22.01
CA GLU A 153 5.00 17.68 22.91
C GLU A 153 6.18 18.33 22.16
N LYS A 154 6.57 17.76 21.01
CA LYS A 154 7.64 18.31 20.16
C LYS A 154 7.19 19.47 19.26
N ALA A 155 6.00 19.39 18.69
CA ALA A 155 5.44 20.44 17.83
C ALA A 155 5.41 21.79 18.58
N ASN A 156 4.79 21.81 19.76
CA ASN A 156 4.69 23.00 20.62
C ASN A 156 6.04 23.66 20.92
N LEU A 157 7.13 22.88 21.06
CA LEU A 157 8.48 23.41 21.33
C LEU A 157 9.18 23.91 20.06
N THR A 158 8.94 23.29 18.92
CA THR A 158 9.56 23.68 17.64
C THR A 158 8.88 24.92 17.08
N ASP A 159 7.55 24.95 17.06
CA ASP A 159 6.77 26.05 16.52
C ASP A 159 7.02 27.35 17.33
N MET A 160 6.99 27.27 18.67
CA MET A 160 7.41 28.39 19.54
C MET A 160 8.85 28.84 19.26
N GLN A 161 9.80 27.94 18.98
CA GLN A 161 11.16 28.35 18.65
C GLN A 161 11.26 29.03 17.28
N THR A 162 10.46 28.65 16.29
CA THR A 162 10.38 29.37 15.02
C THR A 162 9.69 30.72 15.16
N GLU A 163 8.62 30.84 15.95
CA GLU A 163 7.99 32.14 16.21
C GLU A 163 8.91 33.07 17.01
N LEU A 164 9.60 32.59 18.06
CA LEU A 164 10.60 33.39 18.78
C LEU A 164 11.74 33.83 17.86
N LYS A 165 12.25 32.92 17.01
CA LYS A 165 13.31 33.28 16.04
C LYS A 165 12.82 34.27 14.99
N ALA A 166 11.60 34.14 14.48
CA ALA A 166 11.02 35.09 13.52
C ALA A 166 10.76 36.46 14.15
N ALA A 167 10.29 36.52 15.39
CA ALA A 167 10.06 37.75 16.13
C ALA A 167 11.37 38.46 16.54
N VAL A 168 12.41 37.70 16.92
CA VAL A 168 13.72 38.24 17.34
C VAL A 168 14.62 38.58 16.14
N LEU A 169 14.49 37.87 15.01
CA LEU A 169 15.27 38.09 13.79
C LEU A 169 14.44 38.78 12.69
N GLY A 170 13.55 39.69 13.11
CA GLY A 170 12.74 40.55 12.23
C GLY A 170 13.55 41.64 11.50
N GLY A 171 14.67 41.25 10.88
CA GLY A 171 15.58 42.13 10.15
C GLY A 171 16.81 41.38 9.62
N VAL A 172 17.18 41.67 8.37
CA VAL A 172 18.27 41.05 7.57
C VAL A 172 17.97 39.62 7.09
N SER A 173 17.96 39.44 5.76
CA SER A 173 17.91 38.11 5.14
C SER A 173 19.29 37.44 5.14
N LEU A 174 19.32 36.12 5.32
CA LEU A 174 20.53 35.33 5.13
C LEU A 174 20.26 34.08 4.29
N LYS A 175 21.00 33.95 3.18
CA LYS A 175 21.29 32.65 2.56
C LYS A 175 22.10 31.81 3.54
N LYS A 176 21.68 30.56 3.74
CA LYS A 176 22.49 29.46 4.27
C LYS A 176 21.87 28.14 3.83
N SER A 177 22.61 27.04 3.68
CA SER A 177 24.02 26.84 3.30
C SER A 177 24.18 25.35 3.02
N GLU A 178 25.07 24.95 2.11
CA GLU A 178 25.37 23.53 1.92
C GLU A 178 26.13 23.00 3.14
N GLU A 179 25.51 22.08 3.88
CA GLU A 179 26.19 21.25 4.90
C GLU A 179 26.25 19.81 4.38
N THR A 180 27.19 19.57 3.46
CA THR A 180 27.71 18.22 3.21
C THR A 180 28.55 17.77 4.40
N ASP A 181 28.10 16.76 5.15
CA ASP A 181 29.01 16.02 6.04
C ASP A 181 28.73 14.51 6.03
N PHE A 182 29.80 13.72 6.05
CA PHE A 182 29.81 12.33 5.60
C PHE A 182 29.60 11.32 6.74
N ARG A 183 28.35 11.12 7.15
CA ARG A 183 27.93 9.93 7.95
C ARG A 183 26.54 9.43 7.56
N ALA A 184 26.41 8.89 6.35
CA ALA A 184 25.15 8.34 5.86
C ALA A 184 24.55 7.29 6.83
N PRO A 185 23.40 7.57 7.46
CA PRO A 185 22.51 6.51 7.91
C PRO A 185 22.04 5.75 6.66
N ARG A 186 21.65 4.48 6.79
CA ARG A 186 20.92 3.84 5.69
C ARG A 186 19.54 4.47 5.62
N ASP A 187 19.31 5.30 4.60
CA ASP A 187 18.15 6.17 4.53
C ASP A 187 16.85 5.39 4.73
N LEU A 188 16.02 5.91 5.63
CA LEU A 188 14.68 5.44 5.86
C LEU A 188 13.90 5.77 4.59
N ILE A 189 13.50 4.75 3.81
CA ILE A 189 12.73 4.96 2.58
C ILE A 189 11.29 5.36 2.95
N ILE A 190 11.14 6.59 3.44
CA ILE A 190 9.87 7.24 3.71
C ILE A 190 9.29 7.67 2.36
N SER A 191 8.75 6.68 1.64
CA SER A 191 7.72 6.97 0.66
C SER A 191 6.46 7.35 1.44
N HIS A 192 6.36 8.62 1.85
CA HIS A 192 5.05 9.24 2.02
C HIS A 192 4.27 8.95 0.73
N GLY A 193 2.96 8.69 0.82
CA GLY A 193 2.17 8.46 -0.40
C GLY A 193 2.39 9.59 -1.42
N ARG A 194 2.52 10.82 -0.91
CA ARG A 194 2.92 12.00 -1.68
C ARG A 194 4.29 11.86 -2.37
N SER A 195 5.39 11.63 -1.63
CA SER A 195 6.73 11.51 -2.22
C SER A 195 6.89 10.30 -3.14
N LEU A 196 6.10 9.24 -2.93
CA LEU A 196 5.99 8.12 -3.87
C LEU A 196 5.37 8.57 -5.20
N TYR A 197 4.26 9.30 -5.17
CA TYR A 197 3.59 9.80 -6.37
C TYR A 197 4.36 10.93 -7.06
N GLU A 198 5.08 11.79 -6.32
CA GLU A 198 6.01 12.78 -6.88
C GLU A 198 7.13 12.06 -7.65
N LYS A 199 7.89 11.18 -7.00
CA LYS A 199 8.99 10.46 -7.67
C LYS A 199 8.52 9.57 -8.82
N LYS A 200 7.44 8.78 -8.62
CA LYS A 200 6.89 7.95 -9.70
C LYS A 200 6.32 8.80 -10.83
N GLY A 201 5.72 9.96 -10.54
CA GLY A 201 5.24 10.88 -11.56
C GLY A 201 6.36 11.40 -12.44
N GLU A 202 7.51 11.76 -11.87
CA GLU A 202 8.71 12.15 -12.61
C GLU A 202 9.27 10.97 -13.44
N GLU A 203 9.48 9.79 -12.83
CA GLU A 203 9.90 8.56 -13.53
C GLU A 203 8.99 8.23 -14.73
N TYR A 204 7.67 8.34 -14.55
CA TYR A 204 6.68 8.09 -15.61
C TYR A 204 6.67 9.18 -16.69
N LYS A 205 6.77 10.46 -16.32
CA LYS A 205 6.79 11.59 -17.26
C LYS A 205 8.04 11.59 -18.13
N ASP A 206 9.21 11.30 -17.56
CA ASP A 206 10.47 11.24 -18.30
C ASP A 206 10.62 9.94 -19.08
N GLY A 207 10.10 8.82 -18.55
CA GLY A 207 9.87 7.60 -19.32
C GLY A 207 9.05 7.88 -20.57
N ALA A 208 7.87 8.48 -20.44
CA ALA A 208 7.01 8.82 -21.58
C ALA A 208 7.73 9.70 -22.62
N LYS A 209 8.45 10.76 -22.19
CA LYS A 209 9.27 11.60 -23.09
C LYS A 209 10.32 10.77 -23.87
N SER A 210 10.95 9.79 -23.23
CA SER A 210 11.92 8.89 -23.86
C SER A 210 11.28 7.93 -24.87
N TYR A 211 10.14 7.32 -24.52
CA TYR A 211 9.38 6.44 -25.42
C TYR A 211 8.77 7.20 -26.62
N ILE A 212 8.41 8.49 -26.46
CA ILE A 212 8.00 9.36 -27.59
C ILE A 212 9.19 9.65 -28.52
N LYS A 213 10.34 10.06 -27.97
CA LYS A 213 11.56 10.35 -28.75
C LYS A 213 12.09 9.14 -29.53
N SER A 214 11.81 7.93 -29.06
CA SER A 214 12.17 6.66 -29.72
C SER A 214 11.06 6.06 -30.59
N GLY A 215 9.94 6.79 -30.81
CA GLY A 215 8.84 6.35 -31.69
C GLY A 215 7.96 5.23 -31.13
N MET A 216 8.19 4.79 -29.89
CA MET A 216 7.44 3.71 -29.23
C MET A 216 6.15 4.23 -28.57
N ILE A 217 5.33 4.92 -29.37
CA ILE A 217 4.20 5.75 -28.91
C ILE A 217 3.22 4.99 -28.02
N LYS A 218 2.86 3.73 -28.33
CA LYS A 218 1.91 2.93 -27.54
C LYS A 218 2.34 2.74 -26.08
N ASN A 219 3.63 2.47 -25.84
CA ASN A 219 4.17 2.37 -24.47
C ASN A 219 4.20 3.75 -23.79
N ALA A 220 4.49 4.83 -24.53
CA ALA A 220 4.42 6.18 -23.98
C ALA A 220 3.01 6.56 -23.50
N VAL A 221 1.93 6.09 -24.15
CA VAL A 221 0.56 6.35 -23.68
C VAL A 221 0.36 5.82 -22.25
N ILE A 222 0.79 4.59 -21.96
CA ILE A 222 0.65 4.00 -20.62
C ILE A 222 1.44 4.83 -19.60
N LEU A 223 2.71 5.13 -19.89
CA LEU A 223 3.56 5.92 -18.99
C LEU A 223 3.00 7.34 -18.75
N SER A 224 2.49 8.02 -19.78
CA SER A 224 1.81 9.32 -19.61
C SER A 224 0.53 9.21 -18.80
N CYS A 225 -0.26 8.14 -18.95
CA CYS A 225 -1.43 7.90 -18.11
C CYS A 225 -1.03 7.73 -16.63
N MET A 226 0.05 6.99 -16.35
CA MET A 226 0.54 6.83 -14.98
C MET A 226 1.08 8.15 -14.41
N GLY A 227 1.83 8.92 -15.21
CA GLY A 227 2.34 10.25 -14.85
C GLY A 227 1.25 11.29 -14.59
N ALA A 228 0.07 11.13 -15.19
CA ALA A 228 -1.11 11.93 -14.87
C ALA A 228 -1.82 11.45 -13.60
N LEU A 229 -1.92 10.13 -13.39
CA LEU A 229 -2.52 9.56 -12.17
C LEU A 229 -1.72 9.88 -10.90
N SER A 230 -0.39 10.00 -10.97
CA SER A 230 0.40 10.60 -9.89
C SER A 230 -0.08 12.01 -9.54
N ASP A 231 -0.25 12.90 -10.52
CA ASP A 231 -0.73 14.27 -10.28
C ASP A 231 -2.13 14.26 -9.65
N LEU A 232 -3.03 13.38 -10.10
CA LEU A 232 -4.34 13.17 -9.50
C LEU A 232 -4.25 12.77 -8.02
N MET A 233 -3.35 11.85 -7.69
CA MET A 233 -3.13 11.37 -6.32
C MET A 233 -2.53 12.45 -5.42
N LEU A 234 -1.65 13.29 -5.96
CA LEU A 234 -1.05 14.49 -5.34
C LEU A 234 -2.04 15.64 -5.11
N GLY A 235 -3.31 15.49 -5.53
CA GLY A 235 -4.34 16.52 -5.41
C GLY A 235 -4.28 17.59 -6.52
N LYS A 236 -3.63 17.27 -7.65
CA LYS A 236 -3.36 18.18 -8.77
C LYS A 236 -4.06 17.78 -10.10
N PRO A 237 -5.38 17.55 -10.13
CA PRO A 237 -6.08 17.08 -11.34
C PRO A 237 -5.93 18.01 -12.56
N LYS A 238 -5.73 19.33 -12.33
CA LYS A 238 -5.50 20.28 -13.43
C LYS A 238 -4.14 20.09 -14.11
N GLU A 239 -3.08 19.84 -13.35
CA GLU A 239 -1.74 19.59 -13.90
C GLU A 239 -1.71 18.25 -14.67
N GLY A 240 -2.29 17.19 -14.11
CA GLY A 240 -2.37 15.88 -14.77
C GLY A 240 -3.15 15.90 -16.09
N MET A 241 -4.29 16.60 -16.15
CA MET A 241 -5.06 16.74 -17.40
C MET A 241 -4.36 17.65 -18.41
N ALA A 242 -3.68 18.72 -17.97
CA ALA A 242 -2.91 19.58 -18.87
C ALA A 242 -1.74 18.80 -19.51
N TYR A 243 -1.02 18.02 -18.71
CA TYR A 243 0.05 17.13 -19.18
C TYR A 243 -0.45 16.09 -20.20
N LEU A 244 -1.60 15.45 -19.96
CA LEU A 244 -2.20 14.53 -20.95
C LEU A 244 -2.58 15.22 -22.27
N ALA A 245 -3.11 16.45 -22.20
CA ALA A 245 -3.47 17.23 -23.38
C ALA A 245 -2.23 17.71 -24.17
N GLU A 246 -1.19 18.17 -23.46
CA GLU A 246 0.11 18.54 -24.04
C GLU A 246 0.72 17.35 -24.79
N VAL A 247 0.86 16.20 -24.13
CA VAL A 247 1.47 15.02 -24.75
C VAL A 247 0.64 14.47 -25.92
N ALA A 248 -0.69 14.40 -25.78
CA ALA A 248 -1.56 13.91 -26.84
C ALA A 248 -1.68 14.88 -28.05
N SER A 249 -1.41 16.18 -27.87
CA SER A 249 -1.31 17.13 -28.99
C SER A 249 0.08 17.14 -29.65
N THR A 250 1.11 16.68 -28.95
CA THR A 250 2.50 16.73 -29.40
C THR A 250 2.80 15.69 -30.51
N ASN A 251 3.49 16.15 -31.56
CA ASN A 251 4.01 15.34 -32.68
C ASN A 251 2.94 14.51 -33.44
N GLY A 252 1.69 14.97 -33.49
CA GLY A 252 0.63 14.32 -34.28
C GLY A 252 0.11 12.99 -33.72
N ASN A 253 0.57 12.57 -32.53
CA ASN A 253 0.22 11.27 -31.92
C ASN A 253 -1.22 11.18 -31.40
N SER A 254 -2.03 12.22 -31.56
CA SER A 254 -3.35 12.37 -30.94
C SER A 254 -4.30 11.20 -31.25
N GLN A 255 -4.27 10.65 -32.46
CA GLN A 255 -5.07 9.47 -32.80
C GLN A 255 -4.65 8.25 -31.97
N VAL A 256 -3.35 7.95 -31.88
CA VAL A 256 -2.80 6.82 -31.11
C VAL A 256 -3.09 6.95 -29.62
N PHE A 257 -3.12 8.18 -29.08
CA PHE A 257 -3.51 8.42 -27.69
C PHE A 257 -5.02 8.20 -27.48
N ASN A 258 -5.89 8.78 -28.31
CA ASN A 258 -7.34 8.64 -28.15
C ASN A 258 -7.86 7.22 -28.44
N GLU A 259 -7.21 6.45 -29.31
CA GLU A 259 -7.56 5.05 -29.58
C GLU A 259 -7.09 4.07 -28.48
N HIS A 260 -6.25 4.50 -27.53
CA HIS A 260 -5.65 3.60 -26.55
C HIS A 260 -6.52 3.46 -25.28
N PRO A 261 -6.91 2.23 -24.86
CA PRO A 261 -7.82 2.02 -23.73
C PRO A 261 -7.40 2.70 -22.42
N CYS A 262 -6.09 2.76 -22.14
CA CYS A 262 -5.57 3.39 -20.91
C CYS A 262 -5.83 4.91 -20.85
N PHE A 263 -5.87 5.59 -22.00
CA PHE A 263 -6.09 7.04 -22.07
C PHE A 263 -7.56 7.39 -21.82
N GLU A 264 -8.49 6.67 -22.45
CA GLU A 264 -9.92 6.80 -22.17
C GLU A 264 -10.26 6.42 -20.72
N TRP A 265 -9.68 5.33 -20.22
CA TRP A 265 -9.84 4.92 -18.83
C TRP A 265 -9.31 5.99 -17.84
N THR A 266 -8.14 6.57 -18.09
CA THR A 266 -7.59 7.63 -17.23
C THR A 266 -8.48 8.88 -17.25
N LYS A 267 -9.00 9.30 -18.42
CA LYS A 267 -9.99 10.38 -18.50
C LYS A 267 -11.26 10.08 -17.68
N LEU A 268 -11.71 8.83 -17.65
CA LEU A 268 -12.84 8.39 -16.80
C LEU A 268 -12.50 8.41 -15.30
N VAL A 269 -11.30 7.99 -14.89
CA VAL A 269 -10.84 8.07 -13.48
C VAL A 269 -10.83 9.52 -12.98
N PHE A 270 -10.28 10.45 -13.77
CA PHE A 270 -10.31 11.87 -13.45
C PHE A 270 -11.75 12.41 -13.39
N LYS A 271 -12.61 12.04 -14.35
CA LYS A 271 -14.01 12.46 -14.37
C LYS A 271 -14.75 11.96 -13.11
N ALA A 272 -14.59 10.69 -12.74
CA ALA A 272 -15.24 10.10 -11.58
C ALA A 272 -14.91 10.86 -10.28
N LEU A 273 -13.63 11.19 -10.05
CA LEU A 273 -13.22 11.96 -8.87
C LEU A 273 -13.80 13.38 -8.87
N ILE A 274 -13.86 14.03 -10.03
CA ILE A 274 -14.35 15.42 -10.16
C ILE A 274 -15.88 15.48 -10.00
N SER A 275 -16.64 14.53 -10.57
CA SER A 275 -18.10 14.51 -10.46
C SER A 275 -18.64 13.74 -9.25
N ARG A 276 -17.78 13.04 -8.49
CA ARG A 276 -18.13 12.09 -7.42
C ARG A 276 -19.20 11.07 -7.87
N ASP A 277 -19.00 10.46 -9.04
CA ASP A 277 -19.97 9.54 -9.64
C ASP A 277 -19.57 8.07 -9.44
N GLU A 278 -20.27 7.40 -8.52
CA GLU A 278 -20.09 5.97 -8.21
C GLU A 278 -20.45 5.05 -9.40
N ASN A 279 -21.43 5.41 -10.23
CA ASN A 279 -21.79 4.62 -11.42
C ASN A 279 -20.70 4.70 -12.49
N LEU A 280 -20.00 5.84 -12.55
CA LEU A 280 -18.83 6.01 -13.40
C LEU A 280 -17.65 5.19 -12.87
N MET A 281 -17.50 4.99 -11.56
CA MET A 281 -16.52 4.05 -10.98
C MET A 281 -16.78 2.58 -11.36
N ILE A 282 -18.04 2.14 -11.48
CA ILE A 282 -18.37 0.81 -12.02
C ILE A 282 -17.85 0.65 -13.46
N THR A 283 -17.89 1.73 -14.25
CA THR A 283 -17.39 1.74 -15.64
C THR A 283 -15.86 1.78 -15.69
N VAL A 284 -15.23 2.56 -14.81
CA VAL A 284 -13.77 2.62 -14.62
C VAL A 284 -13.20 1.24 -14.24
N ASN A 285 -13.81 0.55 -13.27
CA ASN A 285 -13.40 -0.79 -12.84
C ASN A 285 -13.49 -1.83 -13.98
N LYS A 286 -14.53 -1.76 -14.82
CA LYS A 286 -14.65 -2.64 -16.00
C LYS A 286 -13.56 -2.37 -17.03
N ARG A 287 -13.38 -1.11 -17.45
CA ARG A 287 -12.37 -0.73 -18.45
C ARG A 287 -10.93 -0.93 -18.01
N PHE A 288 -10.65 -0.96 -16.70
CA PHE A 288 -9.32 -1.31 -16.18
C PHE A 288 -8.82 -2.68 -16.65
N LEU A 289 -9.74 -3.63 -16.87
CA LEU A 289 -9.45 -4.99 -17.34
C LEU A 289 -9.19 -5.07 -18.85
N GLU A 290 -9.61 -4.07 -19.62
CA GLU A 290 -9.47 -3.98 -21.08
C GLU A 290 -8.10 -3.41 -21.51
N ILE A 291 -7.29 -2.93 -20.56
CA ILE A 291 -6.01 -2.27 -20.84
C ILE A 291 -4.90 -3.31 -21.06
N PRO A 292 -4.15 -3.24 -22.18
CA PRO A 292 -2.98 -4.10 -22.43
C PRO A 292 -1.78 -3.62 -21.60
N TRP A 293 -1.70 -4.05 -20.35
CA TRP A 293 -0.62 -3.68 -19.42
C TRP A 293 0.73 -4.31 -19.80
N SER A 294 1.65 -3.50 -20.35
CA SER A 294 3.03 -3.93 -20.70
C SER A 294 3.84 -4.40 -19.49
N PHE A 295 3.60 -3.83 -18.30
CA PHE A 295 4.30 -4.16 -17.06
C PHE A 295 3.33 -4.39 -15.90
N LYS A 296 3.66 -5.33 -15.01
CA LYS A 296 2.86 -5.66 -13.82
C LYS A 296 2.78 -4.48 -12.85
N ASP A 297 3.86 -3.73 -12.71
CA ASP A 297 3.99 -2.65 -11.73
C ASP A 297 3.13 -1.44 -12.13
N ASP A 298 3.01 -1.14 -13.42
CA ASP A 298 2.12 -0.09 -13.94
C ASP A 298 0.64 -0.44 -13.68
N ARG A 299 0.26 -1.71 -13.90
CA ARG A 299 -1.08 -2.21 -13.57
C ARG A 299 -1.39 -2.07 -12.08
N GLU A 300 -0.42 -2.38 -11.22
CA GLU A 300 -0.57 -2.30 -9.78
C GLU A 300 -0.60 -0.85 -9.28
N PHE A 301 0.20 0.05 -9.87
CA PHE A 301 0.16 1.49 -9.61
C PHE A 301 -1.20 2.09 -10.03
N ALA A 302 -1.67 1.74 -11.23
CA ALA A 302 -2.98 2.12 -11.75
C ALA A 302 -4.13 1.65 -10.84
N ARG A 303 -4.10 0.38 -10.39
CA ARG A 303 -5.08 -0.17 -9.43
C ARG A 303 -5.10 0.62 -8.12
N ARG A 304 -3.93 0.92 -7.54
CA ARG A 304 -3.83 1.72 -6.30
C ARG A 304 -4.38 3.13 -6.47
N CYS A 305 -4.15 3.77 -7.61
CA CYS A 305 -4.73 5.07 -7.93
C CYS A 305 -6.26 4.99 -8.06
N MET A 306 -6.78 3.95 -8.72
CA MET A 306 -8.22 3.71 -8.91
C MET A 306 -8.95 3.48 -7.58
N GLU A 307 -8.44 2.58 -6.73
CA GLU A 307 -9.00 2.34 -5.38
C GLU A 307 -8.89 3.56 -4.47
N SER A 308 -7.85 4.38 -4.64
CA SER A 308 -7.73 5.65 -3.92
C SER A 308 -8.71 6.71 -4.43
N VAL A 309 -9.16 6.66 -5.69
CA VAL A 309 -10.27 7.50 -6.18
C VAL A 309 -11.60 6.98 -5.63
N GLU A 310 -11.84 5.67 -5.69
CA GLU A 310 -13.06 5.03 -5.21
C GLU A 310 -13.36 5.40 -3.74
N ARG A 311 -12.38 5.22 -2.85
CA ARG A 311 -12.47 5.59 -1.42
C ARG A 311 -12.63 7.09 -1.15
N ARG A 312 -12.34 7.97 -2.13
CA ARG A 312 -12.55 9.42 -2.05
C ARG A 312 -13.92 9.86 -2.60
N ILE A 313 -14.65 8.95 -3.24
CA ILE A 313 -16.01 9.17 -3.74
C ILE A 313 -17.02 8.61 -2.72
N THR A 314 -16.77 7.41 -2.20
CA THR A 314 -17.63 6.71 -1.22
C THR A 314 -17.44 7.18 0.24
N ALA A 315 -16.98 8.43 0.46
CA ALA A 315 -16.62 8.98 1.77
C ALA A 315 -16.92 10.49 1.89
#